data_AF-A0AAU5NH46-F1
#
_entry.id   AF-A0AAU5NH46-F1
#
_cell.length_a   1.000
_cell.length_b   1.000
_cell.length_c   1.000
_cell.angle_alpha   90.00
_cell.angle_beta   90.00
_cell.angle_gamma   90.00
#
_symmetry.space_group_name_H-M   'P 1'
#
loop_
_entity.id
_entity.type
_entity.pdbx_description
1 polymer ?
#
loop_
_entity_poly.entity_id
_entity_poly.type
_entity_poly.pdbx_seq_one_letter_code
_entity_poly.pdbx_strand_id
1 'polypeptide(L)'
;MSSDALMTFKSHIEGKNADVAICHDRIEWARSRGMSAKKLTAGFLTGGASLLATGVRSSDAGTEMIPVKSISSVVTKRDGLLFTKVVVVASGNTIEFRVPHDSALGIKALLTDLVLGKIPAPGQAPSAAAQPVQAAAPSAQASTPVEQLRQLAELRDGGILSEEEFTAKKAEILARM
;
A
#
# COMPACT_ATOMS: atom_id res chain seq x y z
N MET A 1 -4.18 -7.10 9.29
CA MET A 1 -3.11 -6.94 8.29
C MET A 1 -3.75 -7.22 6.94
N SER A 2 -3.72 -6.24 6.03
CA SER A 2 -4.39 -6.31 4.73
C SER A 2 -3.79 -7.41 3.85
N SER A 3 -4.63 -8.09 3.06
CA SER A 3 -4.22 -9.16 2.13
C SER A 3 -3.42 -8.67 0.91
N ASP A 4 -3.19 -7.36 0.79
CA ASP A 4 -2.47 -6.68 -0.31
C ASP A 4 -1.04 -6.25 0.09
N ALA A 5 -0.48 -6.85 1.15
CA ALA A 5 0.86 -6.50 1.60
C ALA A 5 1.91 -7.07 0.62
N LEU A 6 2.66 -6.17 -0.04
CA LEU A 6 3.85 -6.52 -0.83
C LEU A 6 4.96 -7.06 0.06
N MET A 7 5.11 -6.48 1.25
CA MET A 7 6.10 -6.93 2.20
C MET A 7 5.68 -6.61 3.63
N THR A 8 5.90 -7.57 4.53
CA THR A 8 5.67 -7.40 5.97
C THR A 8 6.98 -7.62 6.73
N PHE A 9 7.27 -6.75 7.70
CA PHE A 9 8.43 -6.90 8.56
C PHE A 9 8.17 -6.35 9.96
N LYS A 10 8.90 -6.88 10.94
CA LYS A 10 8.87 -6.37 12.30
C LYS A 10 9.86 -5.23 12.42
N SER A 11 9.39 -4.10 12.94
CA SER A 11 10.21 -2.92 13.19
C SER A 11 10.15 -2.49 14.65
N HIS A 12 11.15 -1.73 15.08
CA HIS A 12 11.14 -1.08 16.37
C HIS A 12 10.95 0.43 16.17
N ILE A 13 9.80 0.95 16.60
CA ILE A 13 9.42 2.35 16.48
C ILE A 13 9.31 2.93 17.89
N GLU A 14 10.10 3.95 18.21
CA GLU A 14 10.12 4.62 19.53
C GLU A 14 10.25 3.66 20.73
N GLY A 15 11.04 2.59 20.59
CA GLY A 15 11.22 1.62 21.68
C GLY A 15 10.15 0.54 21.77
N LYS A 16 9.19 0.48 20.84
CA LYS A 16 8.13 -0.54 20.79
C LYS A 16 8.19 -1.39 19.53
N ASN A 17 7.84 -2.67 19.64
CA ASN A 17 7.69 -3.54 18.49
C ASN A 17 6.45 -3.13 17.70
N ALA A 18 6.64 -2.94 16.41
CA ALA A 18 5.61 -2.66 15.43
C ALA A 18 5.65 -3.73 14.34
N ASP A 19 4.47 -4.18 13.94
CA ASP A 19 4.32 -4.98 12.72
C ASP A 19 4.02 -4.01 11.58
N VAL A 20 4.86 -4.01 10.55
CA VAL A 20 4.80 -3.07 9.42
C VAL A 20 4.46 -3.84 8.16
N ALA A 21 3.46 -3.36 7.42
CA ALA A 21 3.07 -3.88 6.13
C ALA A 21 3.19 -2.76 5.08
N ILE A 22 4.01 -3.01 4.05
CA ILE A 22 4.10 -2.14 2.87
C ILE A 22 3.11 -2.69 1.84
N CYS A 23 2.14 -1.87 1.45
CA CYS A 23 1.23 -2.10 0.34
C CYS A 23 1.62 -1.20 -0.84
N HIS A 24 0.96 -1.36 -1.99
CA HIS A 24 1.23 -0.54 -3.17
C HIS A 24 0.92 0.95 -2.96
N ASP A 25 -0.20 1.27 -2.29
CA ASP A 25 -0.67 2.64 -2.11
C ASP A 25 -0.29 3.25 -0.77
N ARG A 26 0.05 2.43 0.22
CA ARG A 26 0.26 2.85 1.62
C ARG A 26 1.20 1.94 2.39
N ILE A 27 1.76 2.49 3.46
CA ILE A 27 2.47 1.76 4.50
C ILE A 27 1.58 1.76 5.74
N GLU A 28 1.26 0.58 6.26
CA GLU A 28 0.46 0.38 7.47
C GLU A 28 1.36 -0.18 8.58
N TRP A 29 1.19 0.27 9.82
CA TRP A 29 1.84 -0.40 10.95
C TRP A 29 0.97 -0.40 12.20
N ALA A 30 1.12 -1.44 13.01
CA ALA A 30 0.47 -1.57 14.29
C ALA A 30 1.50 -1.60 15.41
N ARG A 31 1.47 -0.59 16.30
CA ARG A 31 2.33 -0.58 17.49
C ARG A 31 1.75 -1.52 18.55
N SER A 32 2.56 -2.45 19.05
CA SER A 32 2.13 -3.35 20.11
C SER A 32 1.82 -2.57 21.39
N ARG A 33 0.64 -2.79 21.96
CA ARG A 33 0.18 -2.16 23.20
C ARG A 33 1.15 -2.48 24.34
N GLY A 34 2.01 -1.53 24.68
CA GLY A 34 2.89 -1.63 25.85
C GLY A 34 2.11 -1.46 27.15
N MET A 35 1.33 -2.47 27.55
CA MET A 35 0.96 -2.61 28.96
C MET A 35 2.20 -3.09 29.70
N SER A 36 2.95 -2.15 30.27
CA SER A 36 4.07 -2.50 31.15
C SER A 36 3.52 -3.33 32.31
N ALA A 37 3.85 -4.62 32.34
CA ALA A 37 3.47 -5.54 33.41
C ALA A 37 3.86 -5.02 34.82
N LYS A 38 4.89 -4.16 34.91
CA LYS A 38 5.27 -3.48 36.16
C LYS A 38 4.24 -2.46 36.68
N LYS A 39 3.41 -1.86 35.82
CA LYS A 39 2.38 -0.90 36.25
C LYS A 39 1.11 -1.56 36.79
N LEU A 40 0.82 -2.79 36.38
CA LEU A 40 -0.30 -3.56 36.93
C LEU A 40 0.00 -4.07 38.35
N THR A 41 1.25 -4.45 38.63
CA THR A 41 1.64 -4.92 39.98
C THR A 41 1.60 -3.79 41.02
N ALA A 42 1.96 -2.55 40.65
CA ALA A 42 1.85 -1.39 41.55
C ALA A 42 0.40 -0.94 41.79
N GLY A 43 -0.50 -1.12 40.82
CA GLY A 43 -1.93 -0.82 40.97
C GLY A 43 -2.68 -1.82 41.86
N PHE A 44 -2.21 -3.07 41.92
CA PHE A 44 -2.82 -4.12 42.74
C PHE A 44 -2.32 -4.10 44.20
N LEU A 45 -1.05 -3.71 44.43
CA LEU A 45 -0.48 -3.68 45.79
C LEU A 45 -0.90 -2.45 46.61
N THR A 46 -1.46 -1.41 45.99
CA THR A 46 -1.83 -0.14 46.66
C THR A 46 -3.34 0.11 46.62
N GLY A 47 -4.14 -0.93 46.93
CA GLY A 47 -5.55 -0.79 47.32
C GLY A 47 -6.39 0.19 46.49
N GLY A 48 -6.48 -0.01 45.17
CA GLY A 48 -7.50 0.63 44.32
C GLY A 48 -7.41 2.16 44.10
N ALA A 49 -6.51 2.90 44.78
CA ALA A 49 -6.45 4.36 44.68
C ALA A 49 -5.42 4.90 43.67
N SER A 50 -4.47 4.08 43.20
CA SER A 50 -3.31 4.59 42.43
C SER A 50 -3.43 4.50 40.90
N LEU A 51 -4.53 3.99 40.36
CA LEU A 51 -4.75 3.96 38.90
C LEU A 51 -4.96 5.37 38.32
N LEU A 52 -5.58 6.29 39.07
CA LEU A 52 -5.82 7.66 38.63
C LEU A 52 -4.63 8.60 38.90
N ALA A 53 -3.84 8.35 39.94
CA ALA A 53 -2.72 9.20 40.33
C ALA A 53 -1.46 9.02 39.46
N THR A 54 -1.37 7.95 38.66
CA THR A 54 -0.18 7.67 37.83
C THR A 54 -0.27 8.17 36.39
N GLY A 55 -1.29 8.96 36.05
CA GLY A 55 -1.35 9.71 34.78
C GLY A 55 -1.13 8.84 33.56
N VAL A 56 -1.59 7.58 33.60
CA VAL A 56 -1.37 6.61 32.53
C VAL A 56 -2.31 6.96 31.38
N ARG A 57 -1.87 7.92 30.56
CA ARG A 57 -2.45 8.13 29.24
C ARG A 57 -2.30 6.81 28.50
N SER A 58 -3.42 6.18 28.18
CA SER A 58 -3.47 5.04 27.29
C SER A 58 -2.74 5.44 26.01
N SER A 59 -1.54 4.89 25.80
CA SER A 59 -0.76 5.14 24.60
C SER A 59 -1.53 4.51 23.46
N ASP A 60 -2.09 5.37 22.62
CA ASP A 60 -2.90 5.05 21.45
C ASP A 60 -2.34 3.82 20.72
N ALA A 61 -3.10 2.73 20.78
CA ALA A 61 -2.82 1.50 20.06
C ALA A 61 -3.48 1.60 18.68
N GLY A 62 -3.19 2.68 17.97
CA GLY A 62 -3.68 2.93 16.63
C GLY A 62 -2.90 2.12 15.61
N THR A 63 -3.63 1.46 14.70
CA THR A 63 -3.08 1.13 13.38
C THR A 63 -2.86 2.45 12.66
N GLU A 64 -1.60 2.79 12.40
CA GLU A 64 -1.21 4.04 11.78
C GLU A 64 -0.83 3.75 10.31
N MET A 65 -1.15 4.68 9.42
CA MET A 65 -1.00 4.50 7.97
C MET A 65 -0.43 5.76 7.32
N ILE A 66 0.51 5.59 6.39
CA ILE A 66 1.03 6.65 5.51
C ILE A 66 0.76 6.25 4.07
N PRO A 67 0.03 7.06 3.28
CA PRO A 67 -0.09 6.81 1.85
C PRO A 67 1.27 7.07 1.16
N VAL A 68 1.66 6.17 0.25
CA VAL A 68 2.91 6.24 -0.53
C VAL A 68 3.03 7.56 -1.27
N LYS A 69 1.92 8.10 -1.77
CA LYS A 69 1.85 9.38 -2.49
C LYS A 69 2.22 10.59 -1.63
N SER A 70 2.14 10.49 -0.31
CA SER A 70 2.55 11.55 0.61
C SER A 70 4.00 11.38 1.08
N ILE A 71 4.68 10.30 0.70
CA ILE A 71 6.10 10.09 1.02
C ILE A 71 6.93 10.98 0.11
N SER A 72 7.70 11.88 0.71
CA SER A 72 8.60 12.77 -0.01
C SER A 72 10.00 12.18 -0.16
N SER A 73 10.48 11.41 0.83
CA SER A 73 11.81 10.81 0.78
C SER A 73 11.94 9.61 1.72
N VAL A 74 12.85 8.71 1.36
CA VAL A 74 13.20 7.53 2.15
C VAL A 74 14.72 7.50 2.32
N VAL A 75 15.18 7.56 3.57
CA VAL A 75 16.60 7.63 3.93
C VAL A 75 16.96 6.46 4.82
N THR A 76 18.14 5.86 4.62
CA THR A 76 18.67 4.82 5.52
C THR A 76 19.83 5.36 6.32
N LYS A 77 19.74 5.28 7.64
CA LYS A 77 20.83 5.64 8.56
C LYS A 77 21.29 4.40 9.31
N ARG A 78 22.60 4.16 9.33
CA ARG A 78 23.18 3.05 10.09
C ARG A 78 22.94 3.27 11.59
N ASP A 79 22.39 2.26 12.27
CA ASP A 79 21.97 2.34 13.67
C ASP A 79 22.60 1.17 14.44
N GLY A 80 23.87 1.35 14.81
CA GLY A 80 24.68 0.29 15.41
C GLY A 80 25.20 -0.73 14.40
N LEU A 81 25.59 -1.90 14.91
CA LEU A 81 26.25 -2.95 14.11
C LEU A 81 25.24 -3.85 13.38
N LEU A 82 24.08 -4.10 13.97
CA LEU A 82 23.09 -5.06 13.47
C LEU A 82 21.86 -4.41 12.82
N PHE A 83 21.58 -3.15 13.18
CA PHE A 83 20.35 -2.47 12.78
C PHE A 83 20.62 -1.27 11.88
N THR A 84 19.63 -0.94 11.08
CA THR A 84 19.59 0.24 10.22
C THR A 84 18.22 0.89 10.41
N LYS A 85 18.21 2.21 10.56
CA LYS A 85 16.98 3.00 10.60
C LYS A 85 16.60 3.40 9.18
N VAL A 86 15.44 2.95 8.73
CA VAL A 86 14.78 3.42 7.52
C VAL A 86 13.87 4.57 7.94
N VAL A 87 14.27 5.79 7.61
CA VAL A 87 13.54 7.02 7.90
C VAL A 87 12.67 7.34 6.70
N VAL A 88 11.35 7.32 6.92
CA VAL A 88 10.35 7.69 5.91
C VAL A 88 9.83 9.08 6.25
N VAL A 89 10.07 10.03 5.35
CA VAL A 89 9.60 11.41 5.47
C VAL A 89 8.34 11.54 4.64
N ALA A 90 7.23 11.90 5.28
CA ALA A 90 5.94 12.12 4.63
C ALA A 90 5.45 13.55 4.85
N SER A 91 4.44 13.96 4.08
CA SER A 91 3.76 15.26 4.23
C SER A 91 3.07 15.37 5.59
N GLY A 92 3.82 15.80 6.61
CA GLY A 92 3.32 16.09 7.96
C GLY A 92 3.93 15.25 9.09
N ASN A 93 4.67 14.18 8.79
CA ASN A 93 5.36 13.40 9.82
C ASN A 93 6.60 12.67 9.29
N THR A 94 7.54 12.35 10.18
CA THR A 94 8.72 11.52 9.89
C THR A 94 8.71 10.29 10.79
N ILE A 95 8.80 9.11 10.19
CA ILE A 95 8.72 7.83 10.91
C ILE A 95 10.03 7.08 10.70
N GLU A 96 10.62 6.61 11.81
CA GLU A 96 11.86 5.84 11.79
C GLU A 96 11.57 4.36 12.06
N PHE A 97 11.75 3.53 11.05
CA PHE A 97 11.65 2.08 11.15
C PHE A 97 13.03 1.49 11.41
N ARG A 98 13.27 0.97 12.62
CA ARG A 98 14.48 0.21 12.91
C ARG A 98 14.33 -1.23 12.43
N VAL A 99 15.23 -1.67 11.57
CA VAL A 99 15.20 -2.99 10.93
C VAL A 99 16.61 -3.60 10.88
N PRO A 100 16.76 -4.93 10.75
CA PRO A 100 18.07 -5.54 10.55
C PRO A 100 18.69 -5.08 9.22
N HIS A 101 20.02 -5.01 9.15
CA HIS A 101 20.73 -4.47 7.97
C HIS A 101 20.42 -5.22 6.67
N ASP A 102 20.29 -6.55 6.75
CA ASP A 102 19.95 -7.42 5.62
C ASP A 102 18.63 -7.00 4.96
N SER A 103 17.59 -6.75 5.76
CA SER A 103 16.29 -6.33 5.24
C SER A 103 16.24 -4.85 4.83
N ALA A 104 17.12 -4.01 5.37
CA ALA A 104 17.09 -2.56 5.15
C ALA A 104 17.30 -2.17 3.68
N LEU A 105 18.16 -2.89 2.96
CA LEU A 105 18.41 -2.64 1.53
C LEU A 105 17.18 -2.96 0.68
N GLY A 106 16.53 -4.10 0.94
CA GLY A 106 15.29 -4.48 0.26
C GLY A 106 14.15 -3.51 0.54
N ILE A 107 13.96 -3.13 1.82
CA ILE A 107 12.92 -2.16 2.23
C ILE A 107 13.13 -0.81 1.53
N LYS A 108 14.37 -0.28 1.55
CA LYS A 108 14.68 1.01 0.92
C LYS A 108 14.41 0.95 -0.59
N ALA A 109 14.89 -0.10 -1.27
CA ALA A 109 14.72 -0.24 -2.70
C ALA A 109 13.24 -0.30 -3.08
N LEU A 110 12.46 -1.13 -2.39
CA LEU A 110 11.02 -1.27 -2.62
C LEU A 110 10.26 0.02 -2.36
N LEU A 111 10.52 0.72 -1.25
CA LEU A 111 9.88 2.00 -0.96
C LEU A 111 10.24 3.08 -1.98
N THR A 112 11.50 3.12 -2.43
CA THR A 112 11.95 4.07 -3.46
C THR A 112 11.26 3.78 -4.79
N ASP A 113 11.12 2.51 -5.13
CA ASP A 113 10.48 2.06 -6.36
C ASP A 113 8.97 2.35 -6.37
N LEU A 114 8.29 2.18 -5.23
CA LEU A 114 6.90 2.59 -5.02
C LEU A 114 6.70 4.11 -5.12
N VAL A 115 7.57 4.90 -4.50
CA VAL A 115 7.51 6.38 -4.58
C VAL A 115 7.73 6.86 -6.03
N LEU A 116 8.58 6.17 -6.79
CA LEU A 116 8.83 6.46 -8.20
C LEU A 116 7.76 5.86 -9.14
N GLY A 117 6.80 5.09 -8.63
CA GLY A 117 5.74 4.45 -9.41
C GLY A 117 6.22 3.35 -10.36
N LYS A 118 7.37 2.74 -10.09
CA LYS A 118 8.00 1.72 -10.94
C LYS A 118 7.37 0.33 -10.76
N ILE A 119 6.87 0.00 -9.57
CA ILE A 119 6.00 -1.16 -9.35
C ILE A 119 4.58 -0.78 -9.79
N PRO A 120 4.03 -1.37 -10.87
CA PRO A 120 2.64 -1.15 -11.23
C PRO A 120 1.73 -1.72 -10.14
N ALA A 121 0.83 -0.90 -9.60
CA ALA A 121 -0.19 -1.36 -8.67
C ALA A 121 -1.12 -2.37 -9.39
N PRO A 122 -1.30 -3.60 -8.86
CA PRO A 122 -2.27 -4.53 -9.41
C PRO A 122 -3.66 -3.92 -9.24
N GLY A 123 -4.28 -3.55 -10.36
CA GLY A 123 -5.67 -3.08 -10.38
C GLY A 123 -5.87 -1.57 -10.25
N GLN A 124 -4.85 -0.72 -10.48
CA GLN A 124 -5.11 0.71 -10.67
C GLN A 124 -5.73 0.95 -12.05
N ALA A 125 -7.02 0.62 -12.17
CA ALA A 125 -7.91 1.45 -12.96
C ALA A 125 -7.82 2.88 -12.38
N PRO A 126 -7.68 3.93 -13.20
CA PRO A 126 -7.65 5.29 -12.70
C PRO A 126 -8.93 5.56 -11.91
N SER A 127 -8.80 5.63 -10.57
CA SER A 127 -9.85 6.13 -9.70
C SER A 127 -10.03 7.59 -10.07
N ALA A 128 -11.06 7.84 -10.86
CA ALA A 128 -11.53 9.16 -11.19
C ALA A 128 -11.64 9.97 -9.90
N ALA A 129 -11.00 11.14 -9.88
CA ALA A 129 -11.30 12.17 -8.91
C ALA A 129 -12.82 12.28 -8.77
N ALA A 130 -13.29 12.42 -7.52
CA ALA A 130 -14.67 12.72 -7.22
C ALA A 130 -15.12 13.96 -8.01
N GLN A 131 -15.74 13.75 -9.17
CA GLN A 131 -16.53 14.75 -9.85
C GLN A 131 -17.92 14.73 -9.19
N PRO A 132 -18.52 15.89 -8.91
CA PRO A 132 -19.89 15.93 -8.41
C PRO A 132 -20.80 15.27 -9.44
N VAL A 133 -21.57 14.29 -8.96
CA VAL A 133 -22.70 13.59 -9.61
C VAL A 133 -23.17 14.20 -10.93
N GLN A 134 -22.74 13.59 -12.04
CA GLN A 134 -23.43 13.68 -13.33
C GLN A 134 -23.86 12.28 -13.78
N ALA A 135 -25.01 12.26 -14.44
CA ALA A 135 -25.92 11.15 -14.59
C ALA A 135 -25.33 9.91 -15.31
N ALA A 136 -25.91 8.76 -14.95
CA ALA A 136 -25.90 7.44 -15.58
C ALA A 136 -25.22 7.31 -16.96
N ALA A 137 -24.26 6.39 -17.07
CA ALA A 137 -23.86 5.71 -18.30
C ALA A 137 -23.14 4.37 -17.98
N PRO A 138 -23.22 3.37 -18.86
CA PRO A 138 -23.55 2.00 -18.49
C PRO A 138 -22.36 1.11 -18.15
N SER A 139 -22.70 0.06 -17.41
CA SER A 139 -21.97 -1.16 -17.14
C SER A 139 -20.96 -1.53 -18.22
N ALA A 140 -19.75 -1.89 -17.80
CA ALA A 140 -18.75 -2.59 -18.59
C ALA A 140 -19.42 -3.63 -19.50
N GLN A 141 -19.55 -3.29 -20.78
CA GLN A 141 -20.17 -4.15 -21.76
C GLN A 141 -19.18 -5.29 -22.03
N ALA A 142 -19.65 -6.51 -21.85
CA ALA A 142 -19.09 -7.65 -22.55
C ALA A 142 -18.97 -7.24 -24.03
N SER A 143 -17.75 -7.12 -24.54
CA SER A 143 -17.49 -6.66 -25.90
C SER A 143 -18.34 -7.48 -26.86
N THR A 144 -19.38 -6.84 -27.40
CA THR A 144 -20.32 -7.52 -28.27
C THR A 144 -19.61 -7.90 -29.58
N PRO A 145 -20.04 -8.95 -30.31
CA PRO A 145 -19.40 -9.34 -31.57
C PRO A 145 -19.26 -8.16 -32.55
N VAL A 146 -20.22 -7.22 -32.51
CA VAL A 146 -20.23 -6.00 -33.32
C VAL A 146 -19.12 -5.01 -32.90
N GLU A 147 -18.83 -4.87 -31.61
CA GLU A 147 -17.72 -4.05 -31.13
C GLU A 147 -16.35 -4.65 -31.46
N GLN A 148 -16.22 -5.99 -31.42
CA GLN A 148 -14.98 -6.66 -31.82
C GLN A 148 -14.67 -6.46 -33.31
N LEU A 149 -15.70 -6.46 -34.17
CA LEU A 149 -15.55 -6.13 -35.60
C LEU A 149 -15.07 -4.69 -35.83
N ARG A 150 -15.52 -3.74 -35.00
CA ARG A 150 -15.10 -2.33 -35.06
C ARG A 150 -13.63 -2.16 -34.66
N GLN A 151 -13.22 -2.83 -33.58
CA GLN A 151 -11.84 -2.78 -33.10
C GLN A 151 -10.84 -3.41 -34.09
N LEU A 152 -11.23 -4.51 -34.76
CA LEU A 152 -10.42 -5.09 -35.83
C LEU A 152 -10.25 -4.16 -37.04
N ALA A 153 -11.28 -3.35 -37.36
CA ALA A 153 -11.19 -2.38 -38.45
C ALA A 153 -10.22 -1.23 -38.14
N GLU A 154 -10.21 -0.74 -36.89
CA GLU A 154 -9.24 0.28 -36.43
C GLU A 154 -7.80 -0.25 -36.46
N LEU A 155 -7.58 -1.50 -36.06
CA LEU A 155 -6.25 -2.12 -36.11
C LEU A 155 -5.75 -2.35 -37.54
N ARG A 156 -6.64 -2.65 -38.49
CA ARG A 156 -6.31 -2.73 -39.92
C ARG A 156 -5.97 -1.34 -40.48
N ASP A 157 -6.76 -0.32 -40.13
CA ASP A 157 -6.53 1.06 -40.58
C ASP A 157 -5.20 1.63 -40.06
N GLY A 158 -4.84 1.26 -38.83
CA GLY A 158 -3.52 1.55 -38.25
C GLY A 158 -2.36 0.73 -38.82
N GLY A 159 -2.61 -0.17 -39.78
CA GLY A 159 -1.59 -1.04 -40.39
C GLY A 159 -0.99 -2.07 -39.42
N ILE A 160 -1.62 -2.30 -38.28
CA ILE A 160 -1.18 -3.25 -37.24
C ILE A 160 -1.58 -4.69 -37.62
N LEU A 161 -2.67 -4.83 -38.37
CA LEU A 161 -3.12 -6.11 -38.93
C LEU A 161 -3.06 -6.08 -40.46
N SER A 162 -2.49 -7.14 -41.04
CA SER A 162 -2.57 -7.40 -42.47
C SER A 162 -4.01 -7.78 -42.89
N GLU A 163 -4.37 -7.56 -44.16
CA GLU A 163 -5.72 -7.83 -44.68
C GLU A 163 -6.15 -9.31 -44.52
N GLU A 164 -5.19 -10.23 -44.58
CA GLU A 164 -5.40 -11.66 -44.41
C GLU A 164 -5.87 -11.99 -42.97
N GLU A 165 -5.18 -11.45 -41.96
CA GLU A 165 -5.50 -11.64 -40.54
C GLU A 165 -6.83 -10.98 -40.16
N PHE A 166 -7.11 -9.79 -40.70
CA PHE A 166 -8.39 -9.11 -40.51
C PHE A 166 -9.57 -9.94 -41.04
N THR A 167 -9.42 -10.52 -42.24
CA THR A 167 -10.48 -11.29 -42.88
C THR A 167 -10.76 -12.59 -42.11
N ALA A 168 -9.71 -13.28 -41.66
CA ALA A 168 -9.84 -14.48 -40.84
C ALA A 168 -10.58 -14.20 -39.51
N LYS A 169 -10.22 -13.11 -38.81
CA LYS A 169 -10.84 -12.74 -37.53
C LYS A 169 -12.26 -12.22 -37.66
N LYS A 170 -12.56 -11.49 -38.74
CA LYS A 170 -13.93 -11.06 -39.06
C LYS A 170 -14.85 -12.26 -39.31
N ALA A 171 -14.39 -13.25 -40.07
CA ALA A 171 -15.18 -14.46 -40.36
C ALA A 171 -15.45 -15.29 -39.08
N GLU A 172 -14.44 -15.43 -38.21
CA GLU A 172 -14.57 -16.12 -36.92
C GLU A 172 -15.61 -15.46 -36.02
N ILE A 173 -15.61 -14.12 -35.94
CA ILE A 173 -16.57 -13.37 -35.12
C ILE A 173 -17.98 -13.46 -35.71
N LEU A 174 -18.12 -13.36 -37.04
CA LEU A 174 -19.41 -13.53 -37.71
C LEU A 174 -19.97 -14.95 -37.59
N ALA A 175 -19.12 -15.98 -37.56
CA ALA A 175 -19.54 -17.36 -37.33
C ALA A 175 -19.98 -17.64 -35.88
N ARG A 176 -19.54 -16.79 -34.94
CA ARG A 176 -19.92 -16.84 -33.53
C ARG A 176 -21.19 -16.05 -33.21
N MET A 177 -21.68 -15.23 -34.15
CA MET A 177 -22.97 -14.54 -34.05
C MET A 177 -24.12 -15.48 -34.42
#